data_AF-A0A7R6WSF5-F1
#
_entry.id   AF-A0A7R6WSF5-F1
#
_cell.length_a   1.000
_cell.length_b   1.000
_cell.length_c   1.000
_cell.angle_alpha   90.00
_cell.angle_beta   90.00
_cell.angle_gamma   90.00
#
_symmetry.space_group_name_H-M   'P 1'
#
loop_
_entity.id
_entity.type
_entity.pdbx_description
1 polymer ?
#
loop_
_entity_poly.entity_id
_entity_poly.type
_entity_poly.pdbx_seq_one_letter_code
_entity_poly.pdbx_strand_id
1 'polypeptide(L)'
;MLSDYAARRDAHLVAPRSPYFFVAEQGGRLLHQYVHRVFWQLSRQIGLRQRGQRNGPRIHDLRHRFAVQALTNWYRAGEDVERELPVLSTFLGHANVRDTYWYLSAAPELMTHAARLLDERCEVRS
;
A
#
# COMPACT_ATOMS: atom_id res chain seq x y z
N MET A 1 3.68 -11.79 13.46
CA MET A 1 2.79 -10.78 12.84
C MET A 1 1.71 -11.36 11.92
N LEU A 2 1.92 -12.44 11.14
CA LEU A 2 0.80 -13.19 10.51
C LEU A 2 0.59 -14.58 11.14
N SER A 3 1.69 -15.20 11.59
CA SER A 3 1.71 -16.39 12.45
C SER A 3 0.81 -16.24 13.67
N ASP A 4 0.93 -15.11 14.37
CA ASP A 4 0.21 -14.87 15.62
C ASP A 4 -1.29 -14.67 15.35
N TYR A 5 -1.62 -14.05 14.22
CA TYR A 5 -3.01 -14.00 13.76
C TYR A 5 -3.54 -15.40 13.46
N ALA A 6 -2.80 -16.23 12.72
CA ALA A 6 -3.21 -17.59 12.41
C ALA A 6 -3.41 -18.43 13.69
N ALA A 7 -2.47 -18.37 14.62
CA ALA A 7 -2.57 -19.06 15.91
C ALA A 7 -3.81 -18.62 16.71
N ARG A 8 -4.09 -17.31 16.77
CA ARG A 8 -5.29 -16.80 17.45
C ARG A 8 -6.58 -17.19 16.73
N ARG A 9 -6.60 -17.12 15.40
CA ARG A 9 -7.73 -17.54 14.58
C ARG A 9 -8.06 -19.01 14.84
N ASP A 10 -7.06 -19.87 14.80
CA ASP A 10 -7.22 -21.32 14.93
C ASP A 10 -7.58 -21.72 16.38
N ALA A 11 -7.13 -20.96 17.38
CA ALA A 11 -7.54 -21.14 18.77
C ALA A 11 -9.00 -20.75 19.04
N HIS A 12 -9.54 -19.77 18.30
CA HIS A 12 -10.90 -19.26 18.51
C HIS A 12 -11.93 -19.84 17.54
N LEU A 13 -11.51 -20.40 16.40
CA LEU A 13 -12.39 -20.98 15.40
C LEU A 13 -12.16 -22.49 15.31
N VAL A 14 -13.12 -23.26 15.82
CA VAL A 14 -13.08 -24.74 15.84
C VAL A 14 -12.98 -25.34 14.42
N ALA A 15 -13.52 -24.65 13.40
CA ALA A 15 -13.34 -25.01 11.99
C ALA A 15 -13.48 -23.78 11.07
N PRO A 16 -12.60 -23.60 10.06
CA PRO A 16 -12.75 -22.55 9.06
C PRO A 16 -14.00 -22.78 8.20
N ARG A 17 -14.89 -21.79 8.11
CA ARG A 17 -16.06 -21.83 7.22
C ARG A 17 -15.76 -21.35 5.80
N SER A 18 -14.51 -20.97 5.54
CA SER A 18 -14.04 -20.47 4.25
C SER A 18 -12.54 -20.73 4.07
N PRO A 19 -12.04 -20.79 2.82
CA PRO A 19 -10.62 -20.99 2.54
C PRO A 19 -9.78 -19.71 2.71
N TYR A 20 -10.37 -18.59 3.14
CA TYR A 20 -9.66 -17.32 3.23
C TYR A 20 -8.74 -17.28 4.47
N PHE A 21 -7.54 -16.73 4.30
CA PHE A 21 -6.61 -16.58 5.43
C PHE A 21 -7.18 -15.66 6.50
N PHE A 22 -7.63 -14.46 6.10
CA PHE A 22 -8.33 -13.52 6.98
C PHE A 22 -9.84 -13.77 6.95
N VAL A 23 -10.42 -13.92 8.14
CA VAL A 23 -11.84 -14.26 8.32
C VAL A 23 -12.56 -13.27 9.23
N ALA A 24 -13.88 -13.17 9.05
CA ALA A 24 -14.76 -12.50 10.00
C ALA A 24 -14.92 -13.34 11.28
N GLU A 25 -15.60 -12.78 12.31
CA GLU A 25 -15.74 -13.39 13.64
C GLU A 25 -16.24 -14.84 13.63
N GLN A 26 -17.06 -15.23 12.65
CA GLN A 26 -17.60 -16.59 12.52
C GLN A 26 -16.81 -17.49 11.55
N GLY A 27 -15.61 -17.09 11.12
CA GLY A 27 -14.77 -17.88 10.19
C GLY A 27 -15.16 -17.79 8.71
N GLY A 28 -16.12 -16.93 8.38
CA GLY A 28 -16.52 -16.62 7.00
C GLY A 28 -15.65 -15.56 6.33
N ARG A 29 -15.94 -15.23 5.07
CA ARG A 29 -15.24 -14.21 4.30
C ARG A 29 -15.25 -12.85 5.01
N LEU A 30 -14.08 -12.26 5.19
CA LEU A 30 -13.97 -10.87 5.66
C LEU A 30 -14.35 -9.92 4.51
N LEU A 31 -15.46 -9.20 4.67
CA LEU A 31 -15.91 -8.24 3.66
C LEU A 31 -15.16 -6.91 3.78
N HIS A 32 -14.84 -6.31 2.64
CA HIS A 32 -14.12 -5.04 2.55
C HIS A 32 -14.79 -3.90 3.33
N GLN A 33 -16.13 -3.86 3.36
CA GLN A 33 -16.90 -2.88 4.13
C GLN A 33 -16.60 -2.91 5.64
N TYR A 34 -16.33 -4.09 6.21
CA TYR A 34 -15.99 -4.22 7.62
C TYR A 34 -14.59 -3.70 7.90
N VAL A 35 -13.62 -4.02 7.02
CA VAL A 35 -12.26 -3.47 7.09
C VAL A 35 -12.30 -1.94 7.05
N HIS A 36 -13.07 -1.37 6.12
CA HIS A 36 -13.26 0.07 6.01
C HIS A 36 -13.87 0.67 7.30
N ARG A 37 -14.90 0.05 7.85
CA ARG A 37 -15.55 0.52 9.09
C ARG A 37 -14.58 0.52 10.26
N VAL A 38 -13.87 -0.58 10.47
CA VAL A 38 -12.88 -0.72 11.57
C VAL A 38 -11.75 0.29 11.38
N PHE A 39 -11.18 0.40 10.18
CA PHE A 39 -10.13 1.38 9.90
C PHE A 39 -10.61 2.81 10.18
N TRP A 40 -11.84 3.14 9.77
CA TRP A 40 -12.41 4.45 10.01
C TRP A 40 -12.57 4.74 11.51
N GLN A 41 -13.03 3.77 12.30
CA GLN A 41 -13.13 3.89 13.76
C GLN A 41 -11.75 4.07 14.39
N LEU A 42 -10.78 3.25 14.02
CA LEU A 42 -9.39 3.35 14.51
C LEU A 42 -8.79 4.72 14.17
N SER A 43 -8.96 5.20 12.92
CA SER A 43 -8.46 6.51 12.48
C SER A 43 -9.00 7.66 13.35
N ARG A 44 -10.23 7.54 13.86
CA ARG A 44 -10.79 8.52 14.81
C ARG A 44 -10.20 8.38 16.20
N GLN A 45 -10.07 7.15 16.69
CA GLN A 45 -9.53 6.87 18.02
C GLN A 45 -8.11 7.38 18.18
N ILE A 46 -7.27 7.25 17.15
CA ILE A 46 -5.88 7.71 17.16
C ILE A 46 -5.72 9.18 16.73
N GLY A 47 -6.82 9.92 16.54
CA GLY A 47 -6.80 11.35 16.24
C GLY A 47 -6.51 11.73 14.78
N LEU A 48 -6.29 10.77 13.89
CA LEU A 48 -6.09 11.03 12.44
C LEU A 48 -7.37 11.47 11.72
N ARG A 49 -8.54 11.33 12.37
CA ARG A 49 -9.83 11.75 11.84
C ARG A 49 -10.67 12.36 12.95
N GLN A 50 -11.09 13.62 12.78
CA GLN A 50 -11.92 14.31 13.76
C GLN A 50 -13.38 13.81 13.76
N ARG A 51 -14.08 14.01 14.88
CA ARG A 51 -15.53 13.77 14.96
C ARG A 51 -16.26 14.65 13.94
N GLY A 52 -17.27 14.09 13.27
CA GLY A 52 -18.03 14.79 12.23
C GLY A 52 -17.36 14.84 10.84
N GLN A 53 -16.04 14.62 10.74
CA GLN A 53 -15.38 14.64 9.43
C GLN A 53 -15.63 13.37 8.62
N ARG A 54 -16.07 13.57 7.37
CA ARG A 54 -16.22 12.53 6.34
C ARG A 54 -14.92 12.25 5.60
N ASN A 55 -14.07 13.27 5.45
CA ASN A 55 -12.76 13.14 4.79
C ASN A 55 -11.66 12.78 5.82
N GLY A 56 -10.60 12.15 5.35
CA GLY A 56 -9.49 11.66 6.17
C GLY A 56 -8.90 10.37 5.61
N PRO A 57 -7.92 9.76 6.30
CA PRO A 57 -7.20 8.60 5.80
C PRO A 57 -8.12 7.44 5.42
N ARG A 58 -7.77 6.74 4.35
CA ARG A 58 -8.42 5.54 3.84
C ARG A 58 -7.46 4.37 3.96
N ILE A 59 -8.01 3.16 4.02
CA ILE A 59 -7.19 1.93 4.04
C ILE A 59 -6.28 1.83 2.81
N HIS A 60 -6.75 2.29 1.65
CA HIS A 60 -5.98 2.34 0.40
C HIS A 60 -4.78 3.29 0.45
N ASP A 61 -4.78 4.27 1.36
CA ASP A 61 -3.66 5.19 1.49
C ASP A 61 -2.42 4.49 2.07
N LEU A 62 -2.58 3.34 2.77
CA LEU A 62 -1.46 2.49 3.17
C LEU A 62 -0.74 1.88 1.97
N ARG A 63 -1.50 1.39 0.99
CA ARG A 63 -0.97 0.89 -0.28
C ARG A 63 -0.25 2.00 -1.03
N HIS A 64 -0.86 3.19 -1.06
CA HIS A 64 -0.26 4.35 -1.71
C HIS A 64 1.08 4.71 -1.06
N ARG A 65 1.11 4.79 0.28
CA ARG A 65 2.32 5.08 1.03
C ARG A 65 3.42 4.03 0.83
N PHE A 66 3.07 2.75 0.82
CA PHE A 66 4.03 1.68 0.52
C PHE A 66 4.69 1.87 -0.84
N ALA A 67 3.90 2.14 -1.90
CA ALA A 67 4.43 2.35 -3.24
C ALA A 67 5.38 3.56 -3.30
N VAL A 68 4.98 4.70 -2.72
CA VAL A 68 5.83 5.90 -2.65
C VAL A 68 7.13 5.64 -1.89
N GLN A 69 7.06 4.93 -0.76
CA GLN A 69 8.24 4.59 0.05
C GLN A 69 9.19 3.64 -0.68
N ALA A 70 8.67 2.61 -1.36
CA ALA A 70 9.48 1.69 -2.16
C ALA A 70 10.24 2.44 -3.25
N LEU A 71 9.54 3.27 -4.04
CA LEU A 71 10.15 4.08 -5.10
C LEU A 71 11.17 5.07 -4.54
N THR A 72 10.86 5.75 -3.45
CA THR A 72 11.78 6.70 -2.80
C THR A 72 13.05 5.99 -2.32
N ASN A 73 12.93 4.80 -1.76
CA ASN A 73 14.07 4.03 -1.28
C ASN A 73 14.94 3.55 -2.45
N TRP A 74 14.35 3.09 -3.55
CA TRP A 74 15.08 2.72 -4.76
C TRP A 74 15.83 3.91 -5.37
N TYR A 75 15.19 5.07 -5.48
CA TYR A 75 15.87 6.29 -5.93
C TYR A 75 17.05 6.67 -5.03
N ARG A 76 16.87 6.58 -3.70
CA ARG A 76 17.96 6.88 -2.75
C ARG A 76 19.10 5.87 -2.79
N ALA A 77 18.80 4.62 -3.14
CA ALA A 77 19.79 3.56 -3.29
C ALA A 77 20.50 3.59 -4.67
N GLY A 78 20.05 4.43 -5.61
CA GLY A 78 20.59 4.47 -6.97
C GLY A 78 20.18 3.27 -7.83
N GLU A 79 19.11 2.58 -7.46
CA GLU A 79 18.57 1.44 -8.20
C GLU A 79 17.94 1.90 -9.52
N ASP A 80 17.91 1.00 -10.52
CA ASP A 80 17.19 1.23 -11.77
C ASP A 80 15.68 1.06 -11.54
N VAL A 81 15.02 2.15 -11.13
CA VAL A 81 13.59 2.18 -10.82
C VAL A 81 12.73 1.68 -11.98
N GLU A 82 13.11 1.96 -13.22
CA GLU A 82 12.37 1.50 -14.40
C GLU A 82 12.37 -0.04 -14.49
N ARG A 83 13.50 -0.66 -14.12
CA ARG A 83 13.63 -2.13 -14.08
C ARG A 83 12.87 -2.76 -12.92
N GLU A 84 12.76 -2.08 -11.79
CA GLU A 84 12.09 -2.60 -10.58
C GLU A 84 10.57 -2.34 -10.56
N LEU A 85 10.08 -1.40 -11.38
CA LEU A 85 8.66 -1.04 -11.47
C LEU A 85 7.71 -2.24 -11.73
N PRO A 86 8.04 -3.20 -12.63
CA PRO A 86 7.22 -4.40 -12.82
C PRO A 86 7.06 -5.22 -11.54
N VAL A 87 8.11 -5.32 -10.70
CA VAL A 87 8.06 -6.04 -9.42
C VAL A 87 7.08 -5.35 -8.46
N LEU A 88 7.17 -4.02 -8.36
CA LEU A 88 6.24 -3.24 -7.55
C LEU A 88 4.80 -3.38 -8.07
N SER A 89 4.62 -3.36 -9.39
CA SER A 89 3.32 -3.55 -10.04
C SER A 89 2.68 -4.88 -9.67
N THR A 90 3.46 -5.97 -9.70
CA THR A 90 3.01 -7.30 -9.29
C THR A 90 2.66 -7.35 -7.81
N PHE A 91 3.48 -6.74 -6.94
CA PHE A 91 3.21 -6.70 -5.51
C PHE A 91 1.91 -5.94 -5.18
N LEU A 92 1.70 -4.82 -5.88
CA LEU A 92 0.45 -4.08 -5.81
C LEU A 92 -0.68 -4.88 -6.46
N GLY A 93 -0.41 -5.78 -7.41
CA GLY A 93 -1.45 -6.46 -8.17
C GLY A 93 -2.15 -5.50 -9.14
N HIS A 94 -1.40 -4.55 -9.71
CA HIS A 94 -1.89 -3.79 -10.86
C HIS A 94 -1.88 -4.67 -12.10
N ALA A 95 -2.96 -4.60 -12.88
CA ALA A 95 -3.06 -5.31 -14.16
C ALA A 95 -2.13 -4.69 -15.21
N ASN A 96 -1.76 -3.41 -15.05
CA ASN A 96 -0.87 -2.70 -15.95
C ASN A 96 0.19 -1.92 -15.16
N VAL A 97 1.46 -2.03 -15.57
CA VAL A 97 2.58 -1.30 -14.98
C VAL A 97 2.36 0.22 -15.04
N ARG A 98 1.59 0.72 -16.01
CA ARG A 98 1.20 2.13 -16.12
C ARG A 98 0.50 2.66 -14.87
N ASP A 99 -0.29 1.84 -14.17
CA ASP A 99 -0.94 2.24 -12.92
C ASP A 99 0.08 2.46 -11.79
N THR A 100 1.24 1.80 -11.90
CA THR A 100 2.40 1.98 -11.01
C THR A 100 3.23 3.19 -11.41
N TYR A 101 3.39 3.48 -12.71
CA TYR A 101 4.05 4.70 -13.20
C TYR A 101 3.41 5.99 -12.67
N TRP A 102 2.09 5.99 -12.44
CA TRP A 102 1.39 7.13 -11.85
C TRP A 102 2.04 7.65 -10.56
N TYR A 103 2.62 6.75 -9.75
CA TYR A 103 3.30 7.12 -8.51
C TYR A 103 4.54 7.98 -8.73
N LEU A 104 5.26 7.82 -9.84
CA LEU A 104 6.43 8.65 -10.16
C LEU A 104 6.06 10.12 -10.34
N SER A 105 4.87 10.38 -10.90
CA SER A 105 4.37 11.72 -11.17
C SER A 105 3.53 12.33 -10.04
N ALA A 106 3.02 11.50 -9.12
CA ALA A 106 2.01 11.91 -8.14
C ALA A 106 2.57 12.33 -6.77
N ALA A 107 3.82 12.00 -6.47
CA ALA A 107 4.47 12.41 -5.22
C ALA A 107 5.49 13.53 -5.49
N PRO A 108 5.33 14.73 -4.90
CA PRO A 108 6.27 15.84 -5.06
C PRO A 108 7.73 15.47 -4.73
N GLU A 109 7.90 14.59 -3.74
CA GLU A 109 9.21 14.06 -3.35
C GLU A 109 9.84 13.21 -4.46
N LEU A 110 9.03 12.45 -5.21
CA LEU A 110 9.49 11.64 -6.34
C LEU A 110 9.73 12.49 -7.60
N MET A 111 8.93 13.54 -7.83
CA MET A 111 9.16 14.48 -8.94
C MET A 111 10.54 15.14 -8.87
N THR A 112 11.00 15.49 -7.67
CA THR A 112 12.34 16.06 -7.46
C THR A 112 13.45 15.07 -7.82
N HIS A 113 13.27 13.79 -7.50
CA HIS A 113 14.22 12.73 -7.87
C HIS A 113 14.19 12.43 -9.38
N ALA A 114 13.00 12.39 -9.99
CA ALA A 114 12.83 12.17 -11.42
C ALA A 114 13.43 13.30 -12.27
N ALA A 115 13.32 14.56 -11.83
CA ALA A 115 13.93 15.71 -12.50
C ALA A 115 15.46 15.60 -12.56
N ARG A 116 16.12 15.23 -11.45
CA ARG A 116 17.58 15.07 -11.42
C ARG A 116 18.10 14.01 -12.39
N LEU A 117 17.39 12.88 -12.51
CA LEU A 117 17.76 11.82 -13.46
C LEU A 117 17.63 12.25 -14.93
N LEU A 118 16.68 13.16 -15.24
CA LEU A 118 16.55 13.72 -16.58
C LEU A 118 17.70 14.67 -16.90
N ASP A 119 18.11 15.50 -15.94
CA ASP A 119 19.26 16.40 -16.09
C ASP A 119 20.56 15.60 -16.31
N GLU A 120 20.81 14.57 -15.49
CA GLU A 120 21.97 13.67 -15.63
C GLU A 120 21.98 12.94 -16.99
N ARG A 121 20.82 12.50 -17.49
CA ARG A 121 20.70 11.85 -18.82
C ARG A 121 20.90 12.83 -19.97
N CYS A 122 20.57 14.11 -19.81
CA CYS A 122 20.83 15.16 -20.79
C CYS A 122 22.31 15.54 -20.84
N GLU A 123 22.98 15.57 -19.70
CA GLU A 123 24.42 15.85 -19.62
C GLU A 123 25.26 14.72 -20.24
N VAL A 124 24.86 13.45 -20.08
CA VAL A 124 25.56 12.29 -20.67
C VAL A 124 25.34 12.16 -22.19
N ARG A 125 24.32 12.83 -22.76
CA ARG A 125 24.01 12.81 -24.20
C ARG A 125 24.46 14.07 -24.96
N SER A 126 25.17 14.98 -24.30
CA SER A 126 25.76 16.20 -24.88
C SER A 126 27.28 16.05 -25.03
#